data_AF-A0A8S2WXL3-F1
#
_entry.id   AF-A0A8S2WXL3-F1
#
_cell.length_a   1.000
_cell.length_b   1.000
_cell.length_c   1.000
_cell.angle_alpha   90.00
_cell.angle_beta   90.00
_cell.angle_gamma   90.00
#
_symmetry.space_group_name_H-M   'P 1'
#
loop_
_entity.id
_entity.type
_entity.pdbx_description
1 polymer ?
#
loop_
_entity_poly.entity_id
_entity_poly.type
_entity_poly.pdbx_seq_one_letter_code
_entity_poly.pdbx_strand_id
1 'polypeptide(L)' 'VSGRAIRRLIKAGLYPISIYVKPRDTKWILENMGDEANEERAKQIYEKCNGVEQQFGHLFT' A
#
# COMPACT_ATOMS: atom_id res chain seq x y z
N VAL A 1 -4.49 -7.90 5.89
CA VAL A 1 -4.32 -8.94 4.83
C VAL A 1 -3.46 -8.37 3.70
N SER A 2 -2.73 -9.19 2.94
CA SER A 2 -1.88 -8.70 1.82
C SER A 2 -2.60 -8.80 0.46
N GLY A 3 -2.05 -8.21 -0.61
CA GLY A 3 -2.59 -8.33 -1.97
C GLY A 3 -2.77 -9.78 -2.46
N ARG A 4 -2.04 -10.74 -1.85
CA ARG A 4 -2.25 -12.18 -2.10
C ARG A 4 -3.63 -12.67 -1.65
N ALA A 5 -4.22 -12.05 -0.62
CA ALA A 5 -5.57 -12.37 -0.18
C ALA A 5 -6.62 -11.96 -1.21
N ILE A 6 -6.43 -10.82 -1.90
CA ILE A 6 -7.33 -10.37 -2.98
C ILE A 6 -7.40 -11.44 -4.08
N ARG A 7 -6.25 -12.00 -4.50
CA ARG A 7 -6.22 -13.10 -5.48
C ARG A 7 -6.96 -14.36 -5.01
N ARG A 8 -6.88 -14.68 -3.71
CA ARG A 8 -7.60 -15.85 -3.16
C ARG A 8 -9.12 -15.61 -3.14
N LEU A 9 -9.56 -14.39 -2.83
CA LEU A 9 -10.98 -14.03 -2.87
C LEU A 9 -11.53 -14.12 -4.30
N ILE A 10 -10.84 -13.53 -5.29
CA ILE A 10 -11.26 -13.60 -6.69
C ILE A 10 -11.35 -15.05 -7.17
N LYS A 11 -10.36 -15.89 -6.84
CA LYS A 11 -10.38 -17.33 -7.16
C LYS A 11 -11.55 -18.09 -6.51
N ALA A 12 -12.07 -17.60 -5.38
CA ALA A 12 -13.22 -18.17 -4.69
C ALA A 12 -14.56 -17.62 -5.20
N GLY A 13 -14.58 -16.81 -6.26
CA GLY A 13 -15.79 -16.15 -6.76
C GLY A 13 -16.24 -14.95 -5.92
N LEU A 14 -15.39 -14.45 -5.02
CA LEU A 14 -15.65 -13.26 -4.21
C LEU A 14 -14.88 -12.06 -4.80
N TYR A 15 -15.58 -10.97 -5.08
CA TYR A 15 -15.02 -9.79 -5.74
C TYR A 15 -14.96 -8.60 -4.75
N PRO A 16 -13.87 -8.46 -3.98
CA PRO A 16 -13.76 -7.39 -2.98
C PRO A 16 -13.49 -6.03 -3.63
N ILE A 17 -13.99 -4.96 -3.01
CA ILE A 17 -13.53 -3.60 -3.28
C ILE A 17 -12.16 -3.44 -2.60
N SER A 18 -11.14 -3.15 -3.40
CA SER A 18 -9.73 -3.11 -2.96
C SER A 18 -9.14 -1.72 -3.16
N ILE A 19 -9.13 -0.92 -2.08
CA ILE A 19 -8.64 0.47 -2.12
C ILE A 19 -7.14 0.49 -1.76
N TYR A 20 -6.33 1.08 -2.63
CA TYR A 20 -4.94 1.40 -2.35
C TYR A 20 -4.76 2.90 -2.11
N VAL A 21 -4.23 3.26 -0.93
CA VAL A 21 -3.92 4.65 -0.58
C VAL A 21 -2.46 4.90 -0.90
N LYS A 22 -2.23 5.57 -2.03
CA LYS A 22 -0.88 5.92 -2.48
C LYS A 22 -0.35 7.14 -1.72
N PRO A 23 0.79 7.04 -1.01
CA PRO A 23 1.43 8.23 -0.45
C PRO A 23 1.94 9.12 -1.59
N ARG A 24 1.80 10.43 -1.44
CA ARG A 24 2.26 11.40 -2.45
C ARG A 24 3.78 11.38 -2.60
N ASP A 25 4.48 11.43 -1.47
CA ASP A 25 5.93 11.44 -1.36
C ASP A 25 6.34 11.10 0.09
N THR A 26 7.64 11.01 0.36
CA THR A 26 8.18 10.73 1.70
C THR A 26 7.90 11.85 2.70
N LYS A 27 7.79 13.11 2.25
CA LYS A 27 7.50 14.27 3.10
C LYS A 27 6.09 14.19 3.64
N TRP A 28 5.13 13.84 2.79
CA TRP A 28 3.74 13.59 3.18
C TRP A 28 3.65 12.49 4.23
N ILE A 29 4.46 11.42 4.13
CA ILE A 29 4.51 10.36 5.14
C ILE A 29 4.99 10.92 6.48
N LEU A 30 6.07 11.71 6.49
CA LEU A 30 6.60 12.33 7.71
C LEU A 30 5.58 13.26 8.37
N GLU A 31 4.90 14.10 7.59
CA GLU A 31 3.89 15.05 8.09
C GLU A 31 2.65 14.35 8.68
N ASN A 32 2.31 13.13 8.20
CA ASN A 32 1.08 12.43 8.58
C ASN A 32 1.29 11.22 9.51
N MET A 33 2.52 10.85 9.87
CA MET A 33 2.81 9.70 10.75
C MET A 33 3.08 10.06 12.22
N GLY A 34 2.99 11.34 12.60
CA GLY A 34 3.20 11.81 13.98
C GLY A 34 4.67 11.81 14.41
N ASP A 35 4.91 12.06 15.69
CA ASP A 35 6.25 12.34 16.27
C ASP A 35 7.26 11.19 16.19
N GLU A 36 6.84 9.96 15.84
CA GLU A 36 7.72 8.79 15.69
C GLU A 36 8.32 8.61 14.28
N ALA A 37 8.00 9.52 13.36
CA ALA A 37 8.41 9.41 11.97
C ALA A 37 9.83 9.99 11.75
N ASN A 38 10.80 9.11 11.50
CA ASN A 38 12.13 9.51 11.00
C ASN A 38 12.21 9.38 9.46
N GLU A 39 13.13 10.12 8.84
CA GLU A 39 13.28 10.14 7.36
C GLU A 39 13.53 8.75 6.76
N GLU A 40 14.31 7.93 7.43
CA GLU A 40 14.69 6.60 6.96
C GLU A 40 13.48 5.66 6.89
N ARG A 41 12.64 5.69 7.94
CA ARG A 41 11.38 4.95 8.01
C ARG A 41 10.40 5.44 6.95
N ALA A 42 10.32 6.74 6.70
CA ALA A 42 9.47 7.29 5.65
C ALA A 42 9.89 6.79 4.25
N LYS A 43 11.20 6.73 3.97
CA LYS A 43 11.74 6.13 2.73
C LYS A 43 11.37 4.65 2.61
N GLN A 44 11.58 3.85 3.66
CA GLN A 44 11.24 2.43 3.67
C GLN A 44 9.75 2.19 3.42
N ILE A 45 8.87 3.01 4.01
CA ILE A 45 7.42 2.92 3.82
C ILE A 45 7.06 3.29 2.37
N TYR A 46 7.63 4.38 1.85
CA TYR A 46 7.38 4.82 0.47
C TYR A 46 7.80 3.76 -0.56
N GLU A 47 8.99 3.18 -0.40
CA GLU A 47 9.47 2.08 -1.27
C GLU A 47 8.58 0.85 -1.18
N LYS A 48 8.16 0.47 0.03
CA LYS A 48 7.22 -0.64 0.24
C LYS A 48 5.87 -0.40 -0.43
N CYS A 49 5.34 0.82 -0.35
CA CYS A 49 4.13 1.23 -1.05
C CYS A 49 4.29 1.08 -2.57
N ASN A 50 5.39 1.56 -3.14
CA ASN A 50 5.70 1.41 -4.58
C ASN A 50 5.78 -0.06 -5.00
N GLY A 51 6.40 -0.92 -4.18
CA GLY A 51 6.45 -2.37 -4.43
C GLY A 51 5.08 -3.02 -4.41
N VAL A 52 4.20 -2.61 -3.47
CA VAL A 52 2.80 -3.08 -3.42
C VAL A 52 2.03 -2.65 -4.66
N GLU A 53 2.18 -1.40 -5.10
CA GLU A 53 1.55 -0.88 -6.31
C GLU A 53 2.01 -1.62 -7.56
N GLN A 54 3.32 -1.82 -7.74
CA GLN A 54 3.86 -2.59 -8.86
C GLN A 54 3.34 -4.03 -8.87
N GLN A 55 3.29 -4.67 -7.71
CA GLN A 55 2.92 -6.09 -7.61
C GLN A 55 1.40 -6.33 -7.74
N PHE A 56 0.58 -5.44 -7.18
CA PHE A 56 -0.85 -5.67 -6.98
C PHE A 56 -1.74 -4.59 -7.61
N GLY A 57 -1.19 -3.59 -8.31
CA GLY A 57 -1.95 -2.48 -8.90
C GLY A 57 -3.14 -2.91 -9.75
N HIS A 58 -3.00 -4.00 -10.50
CA HIS A 58 -4.06 -4.58 -11.33
C HIS A 58 -5.22 -5.21 -10.54
N LEU A 59 -5.11 -5.31 -9.21
CA LEU A 59 -6.13 -5.87 -8.33
C LEU A 59 -6.92 -4.79 -7.55
N PHE A 60 -6.52 -3.53 -7.65
CA PHE A 60 -7.20 -2.43 -6.97
C PHE A 60 -8.40 -1.94 -7.79
N THR A 61 -9.39 -1.38 -7.11
CA THR A 61 -10.69 -0.94 -7.65
C THR A 61 -11.10 0.41 -7.10
#